data_AF-A0A5E4MX34-F1
#
_entry.id   AF-A0A5E4MX34-F1
#
_cell.length_a   1.000
_cell.length_b   1.000
_cell.length_c   1.000
_cell.angle_alpha   90.00
_cell.angle_beta   90.00
_cell.angle_gamma   90.00
#
_symmetry.space_group_name_H-M   'P 1'
#
loop_
_entity.id
_entity.type
_entity.pdbx_description
1 polymer ?
#
loop_
_entity_poly.entity_id
_entity_poly.type
_entity_poly.pdbx_seq_one_letter_code
_entity_poly.pdbx_strand_id
1 'polypeptide(L)'
;MTNKNGPFKDHLTLSIGGELRVCHFNIEGISKSKCEVLSKIINKERVDVIALQETNTLNDEDIGKKGFIQGYLLLGAIHHKQYSVATYIKEDTWHRYVPDYFRR
;
A
#
# COMPACT_ATOMS: atom_id res chain seq x y z
N MET A 1 6.82 -47.52 0.93
CA MET A 1 5.88 -46.60 1.64
C MET A 1 6.17 -45.20 1.13
N THR A 2 5.26 -44.63 0.32
CA THR A 2 5.43 -43.30 -0.26
C THR A 2 4.75 -42.26 0.64
N ASN A 3 5.55 -41.38 1.24
CA ASN A 3 5.04 -40.22 1.96
C ASN A 3 4.35 -39.28 0.96
N LYS A 4 3.02 -39.36 0.86
CA LYS A 4 2.21 -38.36 0.17
C LYS A 4 2.15 -37.13 1.07
N ASN A 5 2.99 -36.13 0.79
CA ASN A 5 2.76 -34.79 1.31
C ASN A 5 1.35 -34.38 0.85
N GLY A 6 0.44 -34.16 1.81
CA GLY A 6 -0.88 -33.63 1.53
C GLY A 6 -0.76 -32.27 0.81
N PRO A 7 -1.79 -31.86 0.06
CA PRO A 7 -1.74 -30.58 -0.65
C PRO A 7 -1.44 -29.47 0.36
N PHE A 8 -0.46 -28.61 0.02
CA PHE A 8 -0.22 -27.37 0.75
C PHE A 8 -1.52 -26.56 0.70
N LYS A 9 -2.27 -26.59 1.80
CA LYS A 9 -3.44 -25.74 1.97
C LYS A 9 -2.91 -24.38 2.35
N ASP A 10 -3.06 -23.42 1.45
CA ASP A 10 -2.87 -22.00 1.75
C ASP A 10 -3.51 -21.68 3.10
N HIS A 11 -2.69 -21.05 3.94
CA HIS A 11 -3.02 -20.35 5.18
C HIS A 11 -4.19 -20.91 6.00
N LEU A 12 -3.86 -21.69 7.04
CA LEU A 12 -4.72 -22.02 8.18
C LEU A 12 -4.99 -20.79 9.08
N THR A 13 -5.38 -19.65 8.50
CA THR A 13 -5.92 -18.54 9.28
C THR A 13 -7.42 -18.76 9.38
N LEU A 14 -7.91 -19.02 10.60
CA LEU A 14 -9.34 -18.87 10.91
C LEU A 14 -9.79 -17.50 10.37
N SER A 15 -10.89 -17.44 9.63
CA SER A 15 -11.45 -16.16 9.19
C SER A 15 -12.07 -15.46 10.42
N ILE A 16 -11.30 -14.60 11.07
CA ILE A 16 -11.66 -13.89 12.32
C ILE A 16 -12.42 -12.57 12.03
N GLY A 17 -12.74 -12.29 10.76
CA GLY A 17 -13.32 -11.03 10.29
C GLY A 17 -12.59 -10.48 9.05
N GLY A 18 -12.82 -9.21 8.73
CA GLY A 18 -12.08 -8.52 7.67
C GLY A 18 -10.60 -8.38 8.04
N GLU A 19 -9.71 -8.84 7.17
CA GLU A 19 -8.26 -8.67 7.32
C GLU A 19 -7.86 -7.30 6.73
N LEU A 20 -7.18 -6.46 7.52
CA LEU A 20 -6.55 -5.22 7.03
C LEU A 20 -5.05 -5.48 6.87
N ARG A 21 -4.55 -5.40 5.62
CA ARG A 21 -3.14 -5.63 5.32
C ARG A 21 -2.39 -4.32 5.18
N VAL A 22 -1.44 -4.08 6.08
CA VAL A 22 -0.59 -2.88 6.08
C VAL A 22 0.82 -3.24 5.64
N CYS A 23 1.35 -2.57 4.62
CA CYS A 23 2.72 -2.74 4.14
C CYS A 23 3.56 -1.51 4.49
N HIS A 24 4.64 -1.70 5.23
CA HIS A 24 5.65 -0.67 5.50
C HIS A 24 6.83 -0.90 4.57
N PHE A 25 7.17 0.10 3.76
CA PHE A 25 8.21 -0.05 2.75
C PHE A 25 9.05 1.22 2.60
N ASN A 26 10.37 1.07 2.69
CA ASN A 26 11.29 2.14 2.36
C ASN A 26 11.51 2.16 0.85
N ILE A 27 11.10 3.25 0.18
CA ILE A 27 11.15 3.35 -1.28
C ILE A 27 12.43 4.02 -1.79
N GLU A 28 13.24 4.64 -0.93
CA GLU A 28 14.48 5.35 -1.27
C GLU A 28 14.31 6.31 -2.47
N GLY A 29 13.40 7.26 -2.32
CA GLY A 29 13.01 8.21 -3.34
C GLY A 29 11.95 7.66 -4.28
N ILE A 30 10.79 8.30 -4.28
CA ILE A 30 9.66 7.92 -5.13
C ILE A 30 9.88 8.36 -6.57
N SER A 31 9.47 7.49 -7.50
CA SER A 31 9.47 7.76 -8.93
C SER A 31 8.29 7.06 -9.58
N LYS A 32 7.90 7.50 -10.79
CA LYS A 32 6.81 6.86 -11.55
C LYS A 32 7.08 5.38 -11.79
N SER A 33 8.30 5.02 -12.21
CA SER A 33 8.69 3.63 -12.46
C SER A 33 8.62 2.75 -11.21
N LYS A 34 9.05 3.28 -10.05
CA LYS A 34 8.91 2.55 -8.77
C LYS A 34 7.43 2.36 -8.43
N CYS A 35 6.59 3.36 -8.63
CA CYS A 35 5.15 3.24 -8.36
C CYS A 35 4.46 2.21 -9.28
N GLU A 36 4.86 2.11 -10.56
CA GLU A 36 4.35 1.10 -11.48
C GLU A 36 4.74 -0.33 -11.08
N VAL A 37 5.95 -0.53 -10.56
CA VAL A 37 6.37 -1.83 -10.04
C VAL A 37 5.67 -2.13 -8.72
N LEU A 38 5.62 -1.13 -7.83
CA LEU A 38 4.99 -1.23 -6.52
C LEU A 38 3.51 -1.61 -6.67
N SER A 39 2.77 -0.97 -7.59
CA SER A 39 1.36 -1.27 -7.83
C SER A 39 1.13 -2.73 -8.20
N LYS A 40 2.01 -3.36 -8.98
CA LYS A 40 1.91 -4.78 -9.33
C LYS A 40 2.13 -5.68 -8.10
N ILE A 41 3.13 -5.37 -7.29
CA ILE A 41 3.49 -6.17 -6.10
C ILE A 41 2.38 -6.06 -5.05
N ILE A 42 1.99 -4.85 -4.66
CA ILE A 42 1.00 -4.64 -3.59
C ILE A 42 -0.39 -5.18 -3.94
N ASN A 43 -0.79 -5.12 -5.22
CA ASN A 43 -2.07 -5.67 -5.65
C ASN A 43 -2.06 -7.20 -5.61
N LYS A 44 -0.94 -7.83 -5.99
CA LYS A 44 -0.76 -9.28 -5.87
C LYS A 44 -0.85 -9.74 -4.41
N GLU A 45 -0.23 -9.00 -3.49
CA GLU A 45 -0.24 -9.32 -2.06
C GLU A 45 -1.52 -8.87 -1.31
N ARG A 46 -2.45 -8.22 -2.04
CA ARG A 46 -3.72 -7.69 -1.52
C ARG A 46 -3.53 -6.71 -0.35
N VAL A 47 -2.52 -5.84 -0.44
CA VAL A 47 -2.30 -4.79 0.56
C VAL A 47 -3.48 -3.82 0.55
N ASP A 48 -3.86 -3.33 1.72
CA ASP A 48 -4.92 -2.34 1.89
C ASP A 48 -4.36 -0.94 2.16
N VAL A 49 -3.28 -0.87 2.94
CA VAL A 49 -2.62 0.39 3.33
C VAL A 49 -1.12 0.27 3.08
N ILE A 50 -0.54 1.28 2.45
CA ILE A 50 0.90 1.38 2.21
C ILE A 50 1.44 2.55 3.03
N ALA A 51 2.44 2.30 3.86
CA ALA A 51 3.23 3.33 4.53
C ALA A 51 4.61 3.37 3.89
N LEU A 52 4.86 4.40 3.07
CA LEU A 52 6.15 4.62 2.41
C LEU A 52 7.06 5.49 3.27
N GLN A 53 8.34 5.11 3.32
CA GLN A 53 9.42 5.87 3.94
C GLN A 53 10.45 6.32 2.91
N GLU A 54 11.19 7.38 3.24
CA GLU A 54 12.18 8.04 2.38
C GLU A 54 11.65 8.39 0.99
N THR A 55 10.43 8.90 0.90
CA THR A 55 9.84 9.29 -0.40
C THR A 55 10.66 10.36 -1.15
N ASN A 56 11.48 11.14 -0.46
CA ASN A 56 12.34 12.20 -1.00
C ASN A 56 11.61 13.21 -1.90
N THR A 57 10.33 13.46 -1.59
CA THR A 57 9.50 14.47 -2.25
C THR A 57 9.60 15.81 -1.56
N LEU A 58 9.61 16.90 -2.32
CA LEU A 58 9.78 18.26 -1.78
C LEU A 58 8.49 18.90 -1.25
N ASN A 59 7.35 18.57 -1.86
CA ASN A 59 6.03 19.13 -1.55
C ASN A 59 4.91 18.27 -2.16
N ASP A 60 3.66 18.66 -1.91
CA ASP A 60 2.47 17.96 -2.41
C ASP A 60 2.40 17.87 -3.94
N GLU A 61 2.90 18.89 -4.64
CA GLU A 61 2.94 18.90 -6.11
C GLU A 61 3.93 17.85 -6.66
N ASP A 62 5.08 17.70 -6.01
CA ASP A 62 6.09 16.73 -6.39
C ASP A 62 5.62 15.28 -6.19
N ILE A 63 4.96 15.01 -5.06
CA ILE A 63 4.36 13.68 -4.84
C ILE A 63 3.17 13.43 -5.76
N GLY A 64 2.35 14.45 -6.07
CA GLY A 64 1.28 14.31 -7.05
C GLY A 64 1.77 13.94 -8.46
N LYS A 65 2.96 14.42 -8.85
CA LYS A 65 3.58 14.10 -10.15
C LYS A 65 4.23 12.73 -10.20
N LYS A 66 4.83 12.26 -9.11
CA LYS A 66 5.68 11.05 -9.08
C LYS A 66 5.04 9.85 -8.39
N GLY A 67 4.17 10.10 -7.41
CA GLY A 67 3.67 9.14 -6.44
C GLY A 67 2.29 8.58 -6.76
N PHE A 68 1.93 8.45 -8.04
CA PHE A 68 0.69 7.80 -8.44
C PHE A 68 0.85 6.28 -8.36
N ILE A 69 0.09 5.64 -7.46
CA ILE A 69 0.04 4.18 -7.31
C ILE A 69 -1.36 3.72 -7.72
N GLN A 70 -1.45 2.96 -8.81
CA GLN A 70 -2.73 2.54 -9.38
C GLN A 70 -3.60 1.75 -8.39
N GLY A 71 -4.84 2.21 -8.18
CA GLY A 71 -5.84 1.62 -7.27
C GLY A 71 -5.72 2.08 -5.82
N TYR A 72 -4.87 3.07 -5.55
CA TYR A 72 -4.63 3.61 -4.22
C TYR A 72 -4.73 5.14 -4.22
N LEU A 73 -5.33 5.65 -3.16
CA LEU A 73 -5.43 7.08 -2.86
C LEU A 73 -4.31 7.49 -1.92
N LEU A 74 -3.66 8.62 -2.20
CA LEU A 74 -2.76 9.26 -1.26
C LEU A 74 -3.60 9.90 -0.14
N LEU A 75 -3.44 9.40 1.09
CA LEU A 75 -4.11 9.98 2.27
C LEU A 75 -3.38 11.19 2.83
N GLY A 76 -2.06 11.19 2.71
CA GLY A 76 -1.23 12.28 3.20
C GLY A 76 0.25 11.98 3.06
N ALA A 77 1.04 13.05 3.06
CA ALA A 77 2.49 12.99 2.98
C ALA A 77 3.11 13.97 3.97
N ILE A 78 4.30 13.63 4.46
CA ILE A 78 5.17 14.53 5.22
C ILE A 78 6.44 14.71 4.39
N HIS A 79 6.71 15.93 3.98
CA HIS A 79 7.86 16.28 3.15
C HIS A 79 9.01 16.75 4.04
N HIS A 80 9.88 15.83 4.45
CA HIS A 80 11.09 16.17 5.19
C HIS A 80 12.33 15.61 4.50
N LYS A 81 13.44 16.36 4.54
CA LYS A 81 14.68 16.01 3.84
C LYS A 81 15.28 14.65 4.25
N GLN A 82 15.04 14.21 5.49
CA GLN A 82 15.59 12.96 6.04
C GLN A 82 14.54 11.90 6.42
N TYR A 83 13.29 12.30 6.66
CA TYR A 83 12.26 11.40 7.20
C TYR A 83 10.94 11.55 6.45
N SER A 84 11.00 11.86 5.15
CA SER A 84 9.80 11.98 4.33
C SER A 84 9.02 10.67 4.29
N VAL A 85 7.71 10.75 4.47
CA VAL A 85 6.79 9.60 4.45
C VAL A 85 5.55 9.91 3.62
N ALA A 86 4.89 8.88 3.12
CA ALA A 86 3.58 8.99 2.49
C ALA A 86 2.71 7.78 2.82
N THR A 87 1.43 8.00 3.07
CA THR A 87 0.47 6.93 3.36
C THR A 87 -0.57 6.84 2.26
N TYR A 88 -0.76 5.63 1.74
CA TYR A 88 -1.74 5.34 0.70
C TYR A 88 -2.74 4.31 1.22
N ILE A 89 -3.99 4.42 0.76
CA ILE A 89 -5.04 3.43 1.02
C ILE A 89 -5.63 2.94 -0.29
N LYS A 90 -5.96 1.65 -0.36
CA LYS A 90 -6.66 1.07 -1.49
C LYS A 90 -8.05 1.71 -1.62
N GLU A 91 -8.44 2.10 -2.83
CA GLU A 91 -9.72 2.79 -3.10
C GLU A 91 -10.92 2.03 -2.52
N ASP A 92 -11.02 0.71 -2.78
CA ASP A 92 -12.10 -0.13 -2.26
C ASP A 92 -12.15 -0.13 -0.71
N THR A 93 -10.99 -0.10 -0.06
CA THR A 93 -10.86 -0.10 1.39
C THR A 93 -11.28 1.25 1.97
N TRP A 94 -10.91 2.36 1.32
CA TRP A 94 -11.40 3.69 1.64
C TRP A 94 -12.94 3.75 1.56
N HIS A 95 -13.52 3.27 0.46
CA HIS A 95 -14.98 3.26 0.28
C HIS A 95 -15.71 2.28 1.20
N ARG A 96 -15.04 1.25 1.72
CA ARG A 96 -15.65 0.33 2.68
C ARG A 96 -15.71 0.90 4.09
N TYR A 97 -14.63 1.53 4.54
CA TYR A 97 -14.47 1.87 5.96
C TYR A 97 -14.63 3.36 6.29
N VAL A 98 -14.48 4.26 5.31
CA VAL A 98 -14.57 5.70 5.55
C VAL A 98 -15.94 6.20 5.10
N PRO A 99 -16.79 6.74 5.99
CA PRO A 99 -18.10 7.26 5.62
C PRO A 99 -18.03 8.36 4.55
N ASP A 100 -19.08 8.48 3.73
CA ASP A 100 -19.14 9.44 2.62
C ASP A 100 -18.86 10.89 3.04
N TYR A 101 -19.31 11.30 4.22
CA TYR A 101 -19.10 12.67 4.72
C TYR A 101 -17.63 12.99 5.08
N PHE A 102 -16.76 11.99 5.17
CA PHE A 102 -15.31 12.17 5.30
C PHE A 102 -14.57 12.09 3.95
N ARG A 103 -15.25 11.70 2.86
CA ARG A 103 -14.71 11.65 1.50
C ARG A 103 -14.87 13.06 0.89
N ARG A 104 -13.89 13.92 1.10
CA ARG A 104 -13.85 15.25 0.48
C ARG A 104 -13.32 15.18 -0.95
#